data_AF-A0A949RPP3-F1
#
_entry.id   AF-A0A949RPP3-F1
#
_cell.length_a   1.000
_cell.length_b   1.000
_cell.length_c   1.000
_cell.angle_alpha   90.00
_cell.angle_beta   90.00
_cell.angle_gamma   90.00
#
_symmetry.space_group_name_H-M   'P 1'
#
loop_
_entity.id
_entity.type
_entity.pdbx_description
1 polymer ?
#
loop_
_entity_poly.entity_id
_entity_poly.type
_entity_poly.pdbx_seq_one_letter_code
_entity_poly.pdbx_strand_id
1 'polypeptide(L)'
;MTETVTVSGEGKQIVIDFPSLGEALSLWKPWGDGKRRTEIAAALHETLAAAGLCLELRVQGKPVAMLGGEEMSGLALRLLSQALR
;
A
#
# COMPACT_ATOMS: atom_id res chain seq x y z
N MET A 1 -2.75 16.07 -19.38
CA MET A 1 -1.67 15.10 -19.15
C MET A 1 -2.31 13.96 -18.37
N THR A 2 -2.35 12.74 -18.90
CA THR A 2 -2.93 11.59 -18.18
C THR A 2 -1.96 11.20 -17.07
N GLU A 3 -2.29 11.57 -15.85
CA GLU A 3 -1.55 11.11 -14.67
C GLU A 3 -1.83 9.61 -14.53
N THR A 4 -0.80 8.78 -14.68
CA THR A 4 -0.92 7.32 -14.76
C THR A 4 -0.26 6.68 -13.54
N VAL A 5 -0.82 5.57 -13.07
CA VAL A 5 -0.17 4.75 -12.03
C VAL A 5 1.12 4.19 -12.62
N THR A 6 2.24 4.38 -11.91
CA THR A 6 3.53 3.81 -12.31
C THR A 6 3.93 2.70 -11.36
N VAL A 7 4.52 1.64 -11.91
CA VAL A 7 5.06 0.51 -11.16
C VAL A 7 6.52 0.37 -11.54
N SER A 8 7.39 0.39 -10.54
CA SER A 8 8.82 0.13 -10.71
C SER A 8 9.30 -0.89 -9.69
N GLY A 9 10.38 -1.59 -10.03
CA GLY A 9 11.02 -2.55 -9.14
C GLY A 9 12.54 -2.42 -9.23
N GLU A 10 13.19 -2.32 -8.08
CA GLU A 10 14.65 -2.32 -7.97
C GLU A 10 15.09 -3.25 -6.84
N GLY A 11 15.81 -4.31 -7.19
CA GLY A 11 16.23 -5.33 -6.24
C GLY A 11 15.06 -5.96 -5.49
N LYS A 12 14.96 -5.66 -4.19
CA LYS A 12 13.93 -6.18 -3.27
C LYS A 12 12.76 -5.21 -3.08
N GLN A 13 12.79 -4.04 -3.72
CA GLN A 13 11.80 -2.99 -3.53
C GLN A 13 10.89 -2.88 -4.75
N ILE A 14 9.59 -2.92 -4.50
CA ILE A 14 8.53 -2.65 -5.46
C ILE A 14 7.94 -1.29 -5.08
N VAL A 15 7.85 -0.36 -6.02
CA VAL A 15 7.23 0.95 -5.82
C VAL A 15 6.01 1.05 -6.73
N ILE A 16 4.88 1.40 -6.15
CA ILE A 16 3.67 1.76 -6.89
C ILE A 16 3.35 3.21 -6.59
N ASP A 17 3.48 4.08 -7.59
CA ASP A 17 3.18 5.51 -7.46
C ASP A 17 1.85 5.86 -8.11
N PHE A 18 0.95 6.41 -7.31
CA PHE A 18 -0.39 6.79 -7.69
C PHE A 18 -0.46 8.30 -7.98
N PRO A 19 -1.31 8.71 -8.94
CA PRO A 19 -1.53 10.13 -9.20
C PRO A 19 -2.34 10.81 -8.10
N SER A 20 -3.10 10.06 -7.30
CA SER A 20 -3.89 10.59 -6.18
C SER A 20 -4.04 9.59 -5.03
N LEU A 21 -4.34 10.11 -3.83
CA LEU A 21 -4.65 9.27 -2.66
C LEU A 21 -5.93 8.43 -2.88
N GLY A 22 -6.91 8.96 -3.60
CA GLY A 22 -8.15 8.23 -3.92
C GLY A 22 -7.90 6.97 -4.75
N GLU A 23 -6.95 7.04 -5.69
CA GLU A 23 -6.52 5.89 -6.48
C GLU A 23 -5.71 4.90 -5.65
N ALA A 24 -4.79 5.36 -4.80
CA ALA A 24 -4.07 4.50 -3.87
C ALA A 24 -5.04 3.74 -2.94
N LEU A 25 -6.09 4.41 -2.44
CA LEU A 25 -7.14 3.79 -1.62
C LEU A 25 -8.02 2.82 -2.42
N SER A 26 -8.11 2.99 -3.75
CA SER A 26 -8.92 2.12 -4.61
C SER A 26 -8.38 0.69 -4.68
N LEU A 27 -7.08 0.48 -4.48
CA LEU A 27 -6.48 -0.85 -4.31
C LEU A 27 -7.15 -1.69 -3.23
N TRP A 28 -7.68 -1.03 -2.20
CA TRP A 28 -8.26 -1.68 -1.04
C TRP A 28 -9.77 -1.94 -1.19
N LYS A 29 -10.43 -1.30 -2.15
CA LYS A 29 -11.90 -1.42 -2.38
C LYS A 29 -12.37 -2.86 -2.64
N PRO A 30 -11.66 -3.71 -3.41
CA PRO A 30 -12.11 -5.07 -3.70
C PRO A 30 -12.20 -5.97 -2.46
N TRP A 31 -11.53 -5.59 -1.38
CA TRP A 31 -11.34 -6.44 -0.20
C TRP A 31 -12.43 -6.30 0.86
N GLY A 32 -13.60 -5.75 0.51
CA GLY A 32 -14.76 -5.69 1.38
C GLY A 32 -14.68 -4.58 2.43
N ASP A 33 -15.08 -4.88 3.67
CA ASP A 33 -15.07 -3.94 4.79
C ASP A 33 -13.66 -3.63 5.32
N GLY A 34 -13.54 -2.66 6.22
CA GLY A 34 -12.22 -2.26 6.71
C GLY A 34 -11.54 -3.30 7.62
N LYS A 35 -12.29 -4.22 8.25
CA LYS A 35 -11.68 -5.30 9.04
C LYS A 35 -10.94 -6.24 8.11
N ARG A 36 -11.61 -6.67 7.04
CA ARG A 36 -11.03 -7.54 6.01
C ARG A 36 -9.89 -6.86 5.27
N ARG A 37 -9.97 -5.55 4.99
CA ARG A 37 -8.84 -4.78 4.44
C ARG A 37 -7.62 -4.78 5.35
N THR A 38 -7.82 -4.67 6.67
CA THR A 38 -6.74 -4.70 7.65
C THR A 38 -6.09 -6.07 7.72
N GLU A 39 -6.89 -7.14 7.76
CA GLU A 39 -6.39 -8.53 7.74
C GLU A 39 -5.56 -8.81 6.49
N ILE A 40 -6.01 -8.33 5.33
CA ILE A 40 -5.29 -8.50 4.06
C ILE A 40 -4.02 -7.67 4.00
N ALA A 41 -4.04 -6.44 4.50
CA ALA A 41 -2.82 -5.63 4.60
C ALA A 41 -1.77 -6.31 5.49
N ALA A 42 -2.18 -6.88 6.63
CA ALA A 42 -1.30 -7.65 7.51
C ALA A 42 -0.75 -8.91 6.82
N ALA A 43 -1.61 -9.71 6.20
CA ALA A 43 -1.19 -10.91 5.47
C ALA A 43 -0.23 -10.58 4.32
N LEU A 44 -0.48 -9.49 3.60
CA LEU A 44 0.39 -9.01 2.53
C LEU A 44 1.75 -8.55 3.08
N HIS A 45 1.76 -7.82 4.19
CA HIS A 45 2.99 -7.41 4.87
C HIS A 45 3.83 -8.63 5.26
N GLU A 46 3.24 -9.61 5.95
CA GLU A 46 3.95 -10.83 6.38
C GLU A 46 4.49 -11.63 5.20
N THR A 47 3.69 -11.78 4.13
CA THR A 47 4.08 -12.52 2.93
C THR A 47 5.26 -11.85 2.22
N LEU A 48 5.22 -10.52 2.07
CA LEU A 48 6.32 -9.76 1.48
C LEU A 48 7.58 -9.84 2.34
N ALA A 49 7.45 -9.70 3.65
CA ALA A 49 8.57 -9.81 4.59
C ALA A 49 9.23 -11.19 4.53
N ALA A 50 8.43 -12.27 4.51
CA ALA A 50 8.93 -13.64 4.37
C ALA A 50 9.67 -13.87 3.04
N ALA A 51 9.25 -13.19 1.97
CA ALA A 51 9.93 -13.20 0.68
C ALA A 51 11.17 -12.27 0.62
N GLY A 52 11.43 -11.49 1.67
CA GLY A 52 12.47 -10.46 1.68
C GLY A 52 12.18 -9.34 0.69
N LEU A 53 10.91 -9.07 0.40
CA LEU A 53 10.43 -8.01 -0.49
C LEU A 53 9.83 -6.86 0.30
N CYS A 54 9.94 -5.65 -0.23
CA CYS A 54 9.30 -4.45 0.30
C CYS A 54 8.42 -3.83 -0.78
N LEU A 55 7.18 -3.49 -0.43
CA LEU A 55 6.26 -2.74 -1.27
C LEU A 55 6.09 -1.34 -0.69
N GLU A 56 6.47 -0.32 -1.46
CA GLU A 56 6.24 1.07 -1.15
C GLU A 56 5.10 1.63 -2.03
N LEU A 57 4.07 2.18 -1.40
CA LEU A 57 3.02 2.91 -2.09
C LEU A 57 3.34 4.41 -1.99
N ARG A 58 3.34 5.09 -3.14
CA ARG A 58 3.55 6.53 -3.27
C ARG A 58 2.31 7.22 -3.83
N VAL A 59 2.18 8.51 -3.53
CA VAL A 59 1.26 9.42 -4.21
C VAL A 59 2.06 10.61 -4.69
N GLN A 60 2.13 10.80 -6.00
CA GLN A 60 2.91 11.88 -6.64
C GLN A 60 4.36 11.90 -6.11
N GLY A 61 4.99 10.73 -6.05
CA GLY A 61 6.36 10.57 -5.57
C GLY A 61 6.53 10.58 -4.05
N LYS A 62 5.48 10.82 -3.26
CA LYS A 62 5.56 10.86 -1.79
C LYS A 62 5.14 9.52 -1.18
N PRO A 63 5.94 8.90 -0.29
CA PRO A 63 5.58 7.64 0.35
C PRO A 63 4.34 7.81 1.25
N VAL A 64 3.38 6.89 1.12
CA VAL A 64 2.14 6.88 1.91
C VAL A 64 1.89 5.55 2.65
N ALA A 65 2.51 4.46 2.20
CA ALA A 65 2.52 3.17 2.90
C ALA A 65 3.73 2.32 2.53
N MET A 66 4.15 1.46 3.45
CA MET A 66 5.20 0.48 3.26
C MET A 66 4.78 -0.88 3.86
N LEU A 67 4.96 -1.95 3.10
CA LEU A 67 4.64 -3.34 3.46
C LEU A 67 5.87 -4.23 3.21
N GLY A 68 6.07 -5.29 3.99
CA GLY A 68 7.17 -6.23 3.83
C GLY A 68 8.55 -5.80 4.37
N GLY A 69 8.72 -4.54 4.78
CA GLY A 69 9.88 -4.09 5.57
C GLY A 69 9.80 -4.50 7.04
N GLU A 70 10.76 -4.06 7.86
CA GLU A 70 10.80 -4.37 9.30
C GLU A 70 9.54 -3.93 10.05
N GLU A 71 8.92 -2.83 9.62
CA GLU A 71 7.64 -2.36 10.15
C GLU A 71 6.66 -1.99 9.04
N MET A 72 5.40 -2.36 9.25
CA MET A 72 4.28 -1.84 8.50
C MET A 72 4.05 -0.37 8.89
N SER A 73 4.28 0.56 7.95
CA SER A 73 4.20 2.01 8.24
C SER A 73 3.44 2.78 7.16
N GLY A 74 2.82 3.91 7.54
CA GLY A 74 2.23 4.86 6.60
C GLY A 74 0.84 5.38 6.94
N LEU A 75 0.55 6.60 6.48
CA LEU A 75 -0.71 7.30 6.69
C LEU A 75 -1.90 6.59 6.04
N ALA A 76 -1.71 5.95 4.88
CA ALA A 76 -2.80 5.27 4.18
C ALA A 76 -3.33 4.05 4.96
N LEU A 77 -2.45 3.32 5.67
CA LEU A 77 -2.85 2.19 6.50
C LEU A 77 -3.61 2.63 7.75
N ARG A 78 -3.21 3.77 8.35
CA ARG A 78 -3.99 4.39 9.44
C ARG A 78 -5.36 4.84 8.95
N LEU A 79 -5.47 5.37 7.73
CA LEU A 79 -6.76 5.74 7.15
C LEU A 79 -7.64 4.51 6.86
N LEU A 80 -7.08 3.36 6.45
CA LEU A 80 -7.85 2.11 6.34
C LEU A 80 -8.43 1.68 7.68
N SER A 81 -7.70 1.87 8.79
CA SER A 81 -8.20 1.59 10.14
C SER A 81 -9.26 2.60 10.64
N GLN A 82 -9.29 3.82 10.08
CA GLN A 82 -10.19 4.91 10.51
C GLN A 82 -11.41 5.12 9.62
N ALA A 83 -11.38 4.73 8.35
CA ALA A 83 -12.54 4.69 7.44
C ALA A 83 -13.56 3.59 7.82
N LEU A 84 -13.48 3.12 9.06
CA LEU A 84 -14.23 2.06 9.73
C LEU A 84 -15.19 2.60 10.80
N ARG A 85 -15.35 3.94 10.90
CA ARG A 85 -16.39 4.58 11.71
C ARG A 85 -17.54 5.06 10.83
#